data_AF-A0AAI9NI44-F1
#
_entry.id   AF-A0AAI9NI44-F1
#
_cell.length_a   1.000
_cell.length_b   1.000
_cell.length_c   1.000
_cell.angle_alpha   90.00
_cell.angle_beta   90.00
_cell.angle_gamma   90.00
#
_symmetry.space_group_name_H-M   'P 1'
#
loop_
_entity.id
_entity.type
_entity.pdbx_description
1 polymer ?
#
loop_
_entity_poly.entity_id
_entity_poly.type
_entity_poly.pdbx_seq_one_letter_code
_entity_poly.pdbx_strand_id
1 'polypeptide(L)' 'MQNITLNNGIEIPILGFGVYQIAPKDTKSAVLNAIKAGYRHFDTAKPMPMKRK' A
#
# COMPACT_ATOMS: atom_id res chain seq x y z
N MET A 1 12.69 0.14 10.55
CA MET A 1 11.44 0.88 10.24
C MET A 1 10.61 0.86 11.51
N GLN A 2 10.04 1.98 11.94
CA GLN A 2 9.30 2.07 13.20
C GLN A 2 7.88 1.50 13.03
N ASN A 3 7.41 0.72 14.00
CA ASN A 3 6.06 0.18 14.04
C ASN A 3 5.19 0.94 15.06
N ILE A 4 3.88 0.88 14.87
CA ILE A 4 2.88 1.30 15.86
C ILE A 4 1.96 0.12 16.18
N THR A 5 1.47 0.05 17.41
CA THR A 5 0.51 -0.98 17.85
C THR A 5 -0.91 -0.43 17.70
N LEU A 6 -1.74 -1.14 16.95
CA LEU A 6 -3.16 -0.83 16.79
C LEU A 6 -3.95 -1.21 18.05
N ASN A 7 -5.19 -0.72 18.16
CA ASN A 7 -6.07 -1.00 19.31
C ASN A 7 -6.41 -2.49 19.49
N ASN A 8 -6.17 -3.33 18.47
CA ASN A 8 -6.33 -4.78 18.49
C ASN A 8 -5.01 -5.53 18.76
N GLY A 9 -3.94 -4.82 19.16
CA GLY A 9 -2.63 -5.40 19.50
C GLY A 9 -1.74 -5.75 18.30
N ILE A 10 -2.21 -5.56 17.06
CA ILE A 10 -1.41 -5.83 15.86
C ILE A 10 -0.44 -4.68 15.63
N GLU A 11 0.81 -5.02 15.33
CA GLU A 11 1.81 -4.04 14.89
C GLU A 11 1.75 -3.78 13.39
N ILE A 12 1.86 -2.51 13.01
CA ILE A 12 1.95 -2.09 11.61
C ILE A 12 3.09 -1.08 11.42
N PRO A 13 3.86 -1.16 10.31
CA PRO A 13 4.84 -0.15 9.97
C PRO A 13 4.18 1.23 9.83
N ILE A 14 4.75 2.24 10.49
CA ILE A 14 4.23 3.62 10.45
C ILE A 14 4.28 4.21 9.04
N LEU A 15 5.24 3.76 8.22
CA LEU A 15 5.42 4.17 6.84
C LEU A 15 4.91 3.07 5.91
N GLY A 16 3.96 3.43 5.03
CA GLY A 16 3.40 2.55 4.01
C GLY A 16 3.68 3.03 2.58
N PHE A 17 3.56 2.11 1.63
CA PHE A 17 3.63 2.38 0.19
C PHE A 17 2.23 2.31 -0.41
N GLY A 18 1.69 3.47 -0.82
CA GLY A 18 0.40 3.57 -1.50
C GLY A 18 0.52 3.27 -2.99
N VAL A 19 -0.37 2.45 -3.53
CA VAL A 19 -0.38 2.10 -4.97
C VAL A 19 -1.39 2.90 -5.80
N TYR A 20 -2.08 3.86 -5.18
CA TYR A 20 -3.04 4.72 -5.87
C TYR A 20 -2.38 5.48 -7.03
N GLN A 21 -3.08 5.56 -8.17
CA GLN A 21 -2.62 6.17 -9.43
C GLN A 21 -1.46 5.48 -10.16
N ILE A 22 -0.86 4.41 -9.61
CA ILE A 22 0.09 3.60 -10.39
C ILE A 22 -0.71 2.83 -11.46
N ALA A 23 -0.29 2.94 -12.71
CA ALA A 23 -0.93 2.20 -13.80
C ALA A 23 -0.88 0.69 -13.54
N PRO A 24 -1.96 -0.08 -13.83
CA PRO A 24 -2.03 -1.51 -13.46
C PRO A 24 -0.86 -2.36 -13.99
N LYS A 25 -0.35 -2.02 -15.18
CA LYS A 25 0.80 -2.69 -15.80
C LYS A 25 2.11 -2.48 -15.04
N ASP A 26 2.24 -1.36 -14.31
CA ASP A 26 3.47 -0.95 -13.65
C ASP A 26 3.45 -1.31 -12.15
N THR A 27 2.28 -1.55 -11.57
CA THR A 27 2.08 -1.82 -10.13
C THR A 27 2.96 -2.95 -9.60
N LYS A 28 3.10 -4.05 -10.34
CA LYS A 28 3.96 -5.17 -9.93
C LYS A 28 5.41 -4.72 -9.75
N SER A 29 5.95 -4.00 -10.72
CA SER A 29 7.34 -3.54 -10.68
C SER A 29 7.55 -2.53 -9.55
N ALA A 30 6.60 -1.61 -9.35
CA ALA A 30 6.62 -0.62 -8.28
C ALA A 30 6.64 -1.28 -6.89
N VAL A 31 5.77 -2.27 -6.65
CA VAL A 31 5.73 -3.02 -5.38
C VAL A 31 7.02 -3.81 -5.17
N LEU A 32 7.56 -4.48 -6.19
CA LEU A 32 8.83 -5.21 -6.07
C LEU A 32 10.00 -4.29 -5.72
N ASN A 33 10.04 -3.09 -6.30
CA ASN A 33 11.05 -2.09 -5.98
C ASN A 33 10.88 -1.53 -4.56
N ALA A 34 9.64 -1.29 -4.12
CA ALA A 34 9.35 -0.88 -2.75
C ALA A 34 9.77 -1.95 -1.73
N ILE A 35 9.54 -3.23 -2.01
CA ILE A 35 10.03 -4.34 -1.16
C ILE A 35 11.56 -4.31 -1.04
N LYS A 36 12.27 -4.12 -2.16
CA LYS A 36 13.74 -3.99 -2.19
C LYS A 36 14.23 -2.77 -1.42
N ALA A 37 13.50 -1.67 -1.46
CA ALA A 37 13.78 -0.46 -0.70
C ALA A 37 13.42 -0.57 0.79
N GLY A 38 12.78 -1.66 1.21
CA GLY A 38 12.52 -1.99 2.62
C GLY A 38 11.06 -1.85 3.06
N TYR A 39 10.14 -1.38 2.20
CA TYR A 39 8.72 -1.23 2.56
C TYR A 39 8.07 -2.58 2.88
N ARG A 40 7.20 -2.59 3.89
CA ARG A 40 6.45 -3.78 4.33
C ARG A 40 4.95 -3.56 4.50
N HIS A 41 4.51 -2.31 4.58
CA HIS A 41 3.11 -1.93 4.61
C HIS A 41 2.71 -1.41 3.22
N PHE A 42 1.72 -2.03 2.60
CA PHE A 42 1.21 -1.67 1.28
C PHE A 42 -0.27 -1.27 1.38
N ASP A 43 -0.58 -0.05 0.96
CA ASP A 43 -1.93 0.48 0.94
C ASP A 43 -2.51 0.38 -0.48
N THR A 44 -3.65 -0.31 -0.61
CA THR A 44 -4.34 -0.54 -1.89
C THR A 44 -5.85 -0.61 -1.66
N ALA A 45 -6.61 -0.39 -2.72
CA ALA A 45 -8.06 -0.48 -2.69
C ALA A 45 -8.60 -1.01 -4.02
N LYS A 46 -9.79 -1.63 -3.97
CA LYS A 46 -10.56 -1.91 -5.18
C LYS A 46 -11.05 -0.58 -5.77
N PRO A 47 -10.81 -0.30 -7.06
CA PRO A 47 -11.35 0.90 -7.69
C PRO A 47 -12.87 0.84 -7.66
N MET A 48 -13.51 1.90 -7.17
CA MET A 48 -14.96 2.02 -7.24
C MET A 48 -15.39 2.46 -8.64
N PRO A 49 -16.39 1.83 -9.26
CA PRO A 49 -16.97 2.36 -10.48
C PRO A 49 -17.67 3.68 -10.13
N MET A 50 -17.22 4.80 -10.72
CA MET A 50 -18.00 6.03 -10.72
C MET A 50 -19.28 5.76 -11.52
N LYS A 51 -20.36 5.40 -10.81
CA LYS A 51 -21.70 5.46 -11.37
C LYS A 51 -21.99 6.94 -11.65
N ARG A 52 -21.76 7.38 -12.89
CA ARG A 52 -22.33 8.63 -13.39
C ARG A 52 -23.85 8.47 -13.33
N LYS A 53 -24.50 9.25 -12.47
CA LYS A 53 -25.91 9.57 -12.65
C LYS A 53 -26.03 10.52 -13.83
#